data_AF-A0A7J7MLS3-F1
#
_entry.id   AF-A0A7J7MLS3-F1
#
_cell.length_a   1.000
_cell.length_b   1.000
_cell.length_c   1.000
_cell.angle_alpha   90.00
_cell.angle_beta   90.00
_cell.angle_gamma   90.00
#
_symmetry.space_group_name_H-M   'P 1'
#
loop_
_entity.id
_entity.type
_entity.pdbx_description
1 polymer ?
#
loop_
_entity_poly.entity_id
_entity_poly.type
_entity_poly.pdbx_seq_one_letter_code
_entity_poly.pdbx_strand_id
1 'polypeptide(L)'
;MEEESMKGTVTSIASLYPVEEAQKAAKRVEESIIEKKKELDRINTFVTENTNLVNLVQRLPDELSHNIMVPFGKAAFFPGRLIHTNEFYVLLGEGYYAERTSKQTTEILQRRGKFLDSQVDSLKAMMLDLKAEASFFGDTATESAEGLVEIREDYIEEDFTGITPNRSGSPKSDMLSSSEESIKKIDAEDEEYACIMSRLDELEKEELGAESADESDEVCDTKADLECSTSLHKFDHNLKISEVQLPRHPLQHGPKGQPPL
;
A
#
# COMPACT_ATOMS: atom_id res chain seq x y z
N MET A 1 -39.95 -35.55 28.26
CA MET A 1 -38.57 -35.83 27.84
C MET A 1 -38.13 -34.59 27.11
N GLU A 2 -37.43 -33.70 27.80
CA GLU A 2 -36.87 -32.50 27.19
C GLU A 2 -35.54 -32.91 26.56
N GLU A 3 -35.44 -32.78 25.24
CA GLU A 3 -34.19 -32.96 24.51
C GLU A 3 -33.28 -31.79 24.89
N GLU A 4 -32.19 -32.07 25.61
CA GLU A 4 -31.08 -31.12 25.72
C GLU A 4 -30.56 -30.86 24.30
N SER A 5 -30.90 -29.72 23.71
CA SER A 5 -30.35 -29.34 22.42
C SER A 5 -28.86 -29.05 22.59
N MET A 6 -28.02 -29.81 21.88
CA MET A 6 -26.60 -29.52 21.79
C MET A 6 -26.45 -28.15 21.13
N LYS A 7 -25.98 -27.15 21.90
CA LYS A 7 -25.69 -25.80 21.37
C LYS A 7 -24.42 -25.88 20.52
N GLY A 8 -24.49 -25.35 19.29
CA GLY A 8 -23.36 -25.20 18.38
C GLY A 8 -23.04 -26.39 17.46
N THR A 9 -22.18 -26.13 16.47
CA THR A 9 -21.66 -27.11 15.50
C THR A 9 -20.14 -27.17 15.58
N VAL A 10 -19.58 -28.37 15.54
CA VAL A 10 -18.12 -28.60 15.47
C VAL A 10 -17.77 -29.23 14.13
N THR A 11 -16.95 -28.55 13.33
CA THR A 11 -16.51 -28.99 12.00
C THR A 11 -15.00 -29.04 11.93
N SER A 12 -14.41 -30.14 11.46
CA SER A 12 -12.95 -30.21 11.28
C SER A 12 -12.49 -29.28 10.16
N ILE A 13 -11.43 -28.50 10.40
CA ILE A 13 -10.87 -27.56 9.42
C ILE A 13 -10.39 -28.31 8.16
N ALA A 14 -9.83 -29.51 8.31
CA ALA A 14 -9.41 -30.36 7.20
C ALA A 14 -10.56 -30.79 6.27
N SER A 15 -11.81 -30.80 6.78
CA SER A 15 -13.00 -31.09 5.96
C SER A 15 -13.45 -29.89 5.12
N LEU A 16 -13.16 -28.66 5.57
CA LEU A 16 -13.51 -27.43 4.87
C LEU A 16 -12.41 -27.02 3.88
N TYR A 17 -11.15 -27.15 4.33
CA TYR A 17 -9.96 -26.78 3.58
C TYR A 17 -8.98 -27.96 3.58
N PRO A 18 -9.03 -28.83 2.56
CA PRO A 18 -8.06 -29.91 2.43
C PRO A 18 -6.63 -29.36 2.41
N VAL A 19 -5.71 -30.03 3.13
CA VAL A 19 -4.31 -29.59 3.26
C VAL A 19 -3.65 -29.36 1.90
N GLU A 20 -3.88 -30.27 0.94
CA GLU A 20 -3.31 -30.15 -0.41
C GLU A 20 -3.80 -28.91 -1.15
N GLU A 21 -5.08 -28.54 -0.98
CA GLU A 21 -5.67 -27.37 -1.61
C GLU A 21 -5.15 -26.07 -1.00
N ALA A 22 -5.06 -26.01 0.33
CA ALA A 22 -4.50 -24.86 1.05
C ALA A 22 -3.02 -24.63 0.68
N GLN A 23 -2.21 -25.71 0.63
CA GLN A 23 -0.82 -25.62 0.18
C GLN A 23 -0.69 -25.19 -1.29
N LYS A 24 -1.59 -25.67 -2.15
CA LYS A 24 -1.62 -25.27 -3.56
C LYS A 24 -2.00 -23.78 -3.71
N ALA A 25 -2.93 -23.29 -2.89
CA ALA A 25 -3.30 -21.88 -2.84
C ALA A 25 -2.10 -21.02 -2.41
N ALA A 26 -1.42 -21.37 -1.31
CA ALA A 26 -0.22 -20.68 -0.84
C ALA A 26 0.86 -20.58 -1.93
N LYS A 27 1.18 -21.69 -2.61
CA LYS A 27 2.15 -21.71 -3.72
C LYS A 27 1.78 -20.77 -4.87
N ARG A 28 0.50 -20.71 -5.24
CA ARG A 28 0.01 -19.81 -6.30
C ARG A 28 0.24 -18.34 -5.93
N VAL A 29 -0.01 -17.99 -4.67
CA VAL A 29 0.21 -16.62 -4.18
C VAL A 29 1.70 -16.31 -4.15
N GLU A 30 2.55 -17.25 -3.70
CA GLU A 30 4.02 -17.11 -3.75
C GLU A 30 4.56 -16.87 -5.17
N GLU A 31 4.06 -17.61 -6.16
CA GLU A 31 4.41 -17.39 -7.58
C GLU A 31 4.05 -15.97 -8.03
N SER A 32 2.89 -15.47 -7.60
CA SER A 32 2.43 -14.11 -7.89
C SER A 32 3.32 -13.06 -7.21
N ILE A 33 3.78 -13.31 -5.98
CA ILE A 33 4.75 -12.44 -5.28
C ILE A 33 6.06 -12.38 -6.05
N ILE A 34 6.55 -13.50 -6.59
CA ILE A 34 7.79 -13.55 -7.39
C ILE A 34 7.65 -12.71 -8.66
N GLU A 35 6.50 -12.79 -9.33
CA GLU A 35 6.22 -11.96 -10.51
C GLU A 35 6.20 -10.47 -10.15
N LYS A 36 5.48 -10.09 -9.10
CA LYS A 36 5.41 -8.71 -8.61
C LYS A 36 6.77 -8.17 -8.18
N LYS A 37 7.61 -9.01 -7.60
CA LYS A 37 9.00 -8.65 -7.25
C LYS A 37 9.84 -8.34 -8.48
N LYS A 38 9.75 -9.15 -9.54
CA LYS A 38 10.44 -8.86 -10.82
C LYS A 38 9.98 -7.55 -11.45
N GLU A 39 8.67 -7.27 -11.37
CA GLU A 39 8.10 -6.01 -11.82
C GLU A 39 8.66 -4.82 -11.02
N LEU A 40 8.72 -4.95 -9.69
CA LEU A 40 9.32 -3.95 -8.80
C LEU A 40 10.80 -3.70 -9.10
N ASP A 41 11.60 -4.75 -9.33
CA ASP A 41 13.02 -4.62 -9.68
C ASP A 41 13.21 -3.87 -11.01
N ARG A 42 12.34 -4.15 -11.99
CA ARG A 42 12.32 -3.44 -13.27
C ARG A 42 12.00 -1.95 -13.08
N ILE A 43 11.00 -1.62 -12.29
CA ILE A 43 10.63 -0.21 -12.04
C ILE A 43 11.74 0.51 -11.25
N ASN A 44 12.36 -0.13 -10.27
CA ASN A 44 13.51 0.44 -9.56
C ASN A 44 14.70 0.74 -10.48
N THR A 45 14.91 -0.09 -11.50
CA THR A 45 15.90 0.19 -12.55
C THR A 45 15.55 1.49 -13.27
N PHE A 46 14.28 1.67 -13.67
CA PHE A 46 13.82 2.92 -14.30
C PHE A 46 13.90 4.14 -13.37
N VAL A 47 13.63 4.00 -12.08
CA VAL A 47 13.81 5.07 -11.09
C VAL A 47 15.28 5.51 -11.07
N THR A 48 16.20 4.55 -10.97
CA THR A 48 17.64 4.82 -10.94
C THR A 48 18.11 5.48 -12.23
N GLU A 49 17.68 4.98 -13.39
CA GLU A 49 17.96 5.59 -14.70
C GLU A 49 17.41 7.02 -14.80
N ASN A 50 16.20 7.27 -14.30
CA ASN A 50 15.60 8.59 -14.29
C ASN A 50 16.39 9.58 -13.42
N THR A 51 16.79 9.17 -12.21
CA THR A 51 17.65 9.99 -11.33
C THR A 51 18.98 10.32 -11.99
N ASN A 52 19.61 9.33 -12.64
CA ASN A 52 20.85 9.54 -13.37
C ASN A 52 20.67 10.52 -14.53
N LEU A 53 19.56 10.42 -15.26
CA LEU A 53 19.22 11.32 -16.36
C LEU A 53 18.95 12.75 -15.88
N VAL A 54 18.24 12.93 -14.76
CA VAL A 54 18.04 14.25 -14.12
C VAL A 54 19.40 14.90 -13.82
N ASN A 55 20.29 14.16 -13.16
CA ASN A 55 21.63 14.65 -12.81
C ASN A 55 22.48 14.97 -14.05
N LEU A 56 22.30 14.24 -15.14
CA LEU A 56 23.01 14.50 -16.40
C LEU A 56 22.47 15.77 -17.08
N VAL A 57 21.15 15.88 -17.23
CA VAL A 57 20.49 17.02 -17.89
C VAL A 57 20.79 18.32 -17.16
N GLN A 58 20.89 18.30 -15.83
CA GLN A 58 21.26 19.46 -15.02
C GLN A 58 22.71 19.91 -15.22
N ARG A 59 23.65 18.98 -15.44
CA ARG A 59 25.09 19.29 -15.58
C ARG A 59 25.50 19.64 -17.00
N LEU A 60 24.80 19.12 -18.01
CA LEU A 60 25.18 19.36 -19.41
C LEU A 60 25.30 20.85 -19.79
N PRO A 61 24.41 21.75 -19.34
CA PRO A 61 24.50 23.19 -19.62
C PRO A 61 25.70 23.91 -18.98
N ASP A 62 26.45 23.28 -18.06
CA ASP A 62 27.59 23.91 -17.38
C ASP A 62 28.75 24.22 -18.35
N GLU A 63 28.82 23.49 -19.47
CA GLU A 63 29.75 23.75 -20.57
C GLU A 63 29.01 23.91 -21.89
N LEU A 64 29.56 24.73 -22.79
CA LEU A 64 28.99 24.96 -24.13
C LEU A 64 29.13 23.75 -25.05
N SER A 65 30.12 22.88 -24.80
CA SER A 65 30.33 21.68 -25.60
C SER A 65 31.10 20.60 -24.84
N HIS A 66 30.74 19.33 -25.02
CA HIS A 66 31.41 18.19 -24.40
C HIS A 66 32.01 17.27 -25.46
N ASN A 67 33.27 16.85 -25.32
CA ASN A 67 33.82 15.81 -26.19
C ASN A 67 33.34 14.43 -25.71
N ILE A 68 32.74 13.63 -26.61
CA ILE A 68 32.12 12.35 -26.28
C ILE A 68 32.48 11.26 -27.29
N MET A 69 32.36 10.00 -26.88
CA MET A 69 32.44 8.84 -27.77
C MET A 69 31.02 8.37 -28.11
N VAL A 70 30.59 8.58 -29.35
CA VAL A 70 29.24 8.22 -29.81
C VAL A 70 29.22 6.73 -30.18
N PRO A 71 28.35 5.91 -29.56
CA PRO A 71 28.23 4.51 -29.92
C PRO A 71 27.66 4.35 -31.33
N PHE A 72 28.32 3.51 -32.14
CA PHE A 72 27.90 3.16 -33.50
C PHE A 72 27.77 1.63 -33.62
N GLY A 73 26.58 1.11 -33.34
CA GLY A 73 26.33 -0.33 -33.30
C GLY A 73 26.81 -0.99 -32.00
N LYS A 74 27.03 -2.31 -32.04
CA LYS A 74 27.26 -3.12 -30.83
C LYS A 74 28.68 -3.02 -30.25
N ALA A 75 29.68 -2.62 -31.03
CA ALA A 75 31.09 -2.74 -30.62
C ALA A 75 32.01 -1.61 -31.13
N ALA A 76 31.47 -0.53 -31.72
CA ALA A 76 32.27 0.57 -32.25
C ALA A 76 31.81 1.91 -31.68
N PHE A 77 32.76 2.85 -31.57
CA PHE A 77 32.54 4.20 -31.08
C PHE A 77 33.28 5.22 -31.96
N PHE A 78 32.64 6.34 -32.26
CA PHE A 78 33.26 7.46 -32.97
C PHE A 78 33.51 8.64 -32.04
N PRO A 79 34.65 9.35 -32.17
CA PRO A 79 34.85 10.60 -31.44
C PRO A 79 33.91 11.66 -31.99
N GLY A 80 33.23 12.37 -31.08
CA GLY A 80 32.29 13.42 -31.39
C GLY A 80 32.29 14.52 -30.34
N ARG A 81 31.47 15.55 -30.58
CA ARG A 81 31.28 16.68 -29.66
C ARG A 81 29.80 16.99 -29.56
N LEU A 82 29.29 17.08 -28.32
CA LEU A 82 27.95 17.58 -28.05
C LEU A 82 27.95 19.10 -28.17
N ILE A 83 27.03 19.64 -28.95
CA ILE A 83 26.73 21.08 -29.10
C ILE A 83 25.28 21.31 -28.70
N HIS A 84 24.89 22.56 -28.41
CA HIS A 84 23.55 22.91 -27.91
C HIS A 84 23.19 22.16 -26.62
N THR A 85 24.05 22.23 -25.61
CA THR A 85 23.94 21.46 -24.35
C THR A 85 22.71 21.81 -23.49
N ASN A 86 22.01 22.89 -23.82
CA ASN A 86 20.76 23.29 -23.18
C ASN A 86 19.50 22.84 -23.96
N GLU A 87 19.63 22.25 -25.14
CA GLU A 87 18.51 21.86 -26.00
C GLU A 87 18.40 20.33 -26.07
N PHE A 88 17.22 19.80 -25.76
CA PHE A 88 16.96 18.36 -25.68
C PHE A 88 15.73 17.99 -26.49
N TYR A 89 15.80 16.86 -27.19
CA TYR A 89 14.64 16.20 -27.76
C TYR A 89 14.02 15.25 -26.74
N VAL A 90 12.82 15.58 -26.26
CA VAL A 90 12.11 14.80 -25.24
C VAL A 90 10.92 14.09 -25.87
N LEU A 91 10.85 12.77 -25.71
CA LEU A 91 9.67 11.97 -26.06
C LEU A 91 8.53 12.34 -25.13
N LEU A 92 7.39 12.82 -25.65
CA LEU A 92 6.20 13.13 -24.86
C LEU A 92 5.24 11.94 -24.75
N GLY A 93 5.19 11.09 -25.77
CA GLY A 93 4.34 9.90 -25.87
C GLY A 93 4.09 9.53 -27.33
N GLU A 94 3.71 8.28 -27.60
CA GLU A 94 3.28 7.80 -28.94
C GLU A 94 4.22 8.16 -30.12
N GLY A 95 5.53 8.26 -29.85
CA GLY A 95 6.53 8.64 -30.85
C GLY A 95 6.62 10.14 -31.16
N TYR A 96 5.88 11.00 -30.45
CA TYR A 96 5.99 12.46 -30.56
C TYR A 96 7.13 12.99 -29.71
N TYR A 97 8.00 13.78 -30.35
CA TYR A 97 9.13 14.46 -29.71
C TYR A 97 8.93 15.97 -29.75
N ALA A 98 9.44 16.64 -28.73
CA ALA A 98 9.51 18.09 -28.68
C ALA A 98 10.90 18.56 -28.23
N GLU A 99 11.39 19.63 -28.85
CA GLU A 99 12.56 20.36 -28.36
C GLU A 99 12.20 21.07 -27.05
N ARG A 100 13.03 20.88 -26.04
CA ARG A 100 12.87 21.44 -24.70
C ARG A 100 14.20 21.92 -24.17
N THR A 101 14.15 22.93 -23.31
CA THR A 101 15.34 23.39 -22.60
C THR A 101 15.77 22.38 -21.54
N SER A 102 17.01 22.44 -21.04
CA SER A 102 17.47 21.60 -19.92
C SER A 102 16.54 21.72 -18.70
N LYS A 103 16.15 22.96 -18.36
CA LYS A 103 15.25 23.24 -17.23
C LYS A 103 13.90 22.55 -17.41
N GLN A 104 13.26 22.72 -18.58
CA GLN A 104 11.97 22.08 -18.87
C GLN A 104 12.07 20.56 -18.90
N THR A 105 13.17 20.03 -19.44
CA THR A 105 13.44 18.58 -19.47
C THR A 105 13.57 18.02 -18.06
N THR A 106 14.27 18.71 -17.18
CA THR A 106 14.39 18.36 -15.76
C THR A 106 13.01 18.30 -15.08
N GLU A 107 12.14 19.29 -15.30
CA GLU A 107 10.78 19.30 -14.76
C GLU A 107 9.90 18.15 -15.30
N ILE A 108 10.08 17.76 -16.57
CA ILE A 108 9.41 16.57 -17.14
C ILE A 108 9.92 15.31 -16.45
N LEU A 109 11.23 15.17 -16.28
CA LEU A 109 11.84 14.00 -15.66
C LEU A 109 11.44 13.87 -14.19
N GLN A 110 11.41 14.96 -13.43
CA GLN A 110 10.95 14.97 -12.04
C GLN A 110 9.50 14.50 -11.90
N ARG A 111 8.60 14.95 -12.79
CA ARG A 111 7.20 14.48 -12.82
C ARG A 111 7.12 12.99 -13.12
N ARG A 112 7.96 12.49 -14.05
CA ARG A 112 8.06 11.05 -14.34
C ARG A 112 8.62 10.26 -13.16
N GLY A 113 9.62 10.80 -12.45
CA GLY A 113 10.15 10.22 -11.21
C GLY A 113 9.05 10.00 -10.19
N LYS A 114 8.25 11.03 -9.88
CA LYS A 114 7.10 10.92 -8.96
C LYS A 114 6.08 9.86 -9.39
N PHE A 115 5.84 9.71 -10.69
CA PHE A 115 4.96 8.66 -11.22
C PHE A 115 5.56 7.26 -11.04
N LEU A 116 6.88 7.10 -11.21
CA LEU A 116 7.56 5.84 -10.92
C LEU A 116 7.53 5.53 -9.42
N ASP A 117 7.77 6.51 -8.56
CA ASP A 117 7.70 6.34 -7.10
C ASP A 117 6.30 5.87 -6.67
N SER A 118 5.25 6.48 -7.22
CA SER A 118 3.86 6.06 -6.96
C SER A 118 3.59 4.62 -7.41
N GLN A 119 4.18 4.19 -8.54
CA GLN A 119 4.08 2.80 -8.99
C GLN A 119 4.84 1.85 -8.07
N VAL A 120 6.02 2.23 -7.60
CA VAL A 120 6.79 1.43 -6.62
C VAL A 120 5.99 1.26 -5.34
N ASP A 121 5.38 2.32 -4.82
CA ASP A 121 4.60 2.27 -3.58
C ASP A 121 3.35 1.40 -3.71
N SER A 122 2.62 1.53 -4.81
CA SER A 122 1.47 0.66 -5.09
C SER A 122 1.85 -0.82 -5.26
N LEU A 123 2.98 -1.13 -5.93
CA LEU A 123 3.49 -2.50 -6.02
C LEU A 123 3.91 -3.06 -4.67
N LYS A 124 4.57 -2.25 -3.84
CA LYS A 124 4.93 -2.65 -2.48
C LYS A 124 3.70 -2.96 -1.63
N ALA A 125 2.65 -2.13 -1.71
CA ALA A 125 1.39 -2.37 -1.02
C ALA A 125 0.75 -3.68 -1.47
N MET A 126 0.61 -3.90 -2.79
CA MET A 126 0.08 -5.17 -3.33
C MET A 126 0.91 -6.39 -2.89
N MET A 127 2.24 -6.26 -2.82
CA MET A 127 3.10 -7.34 -2.32
C MET A 127 2.89 -7.63 -0.83
N LEU A 128 2.61 -6.61 -0.01
CA LEU A 128 2.29 -6.80 1.41
C LEU A 128 0.97 -7.56 1.57
N ASP A 129 -0.05 -7.20 0.79
CA ASP A 129 -1.35 -7.87 0.81
C ASP A 129 -1.21 -9.34 0.38
N LEU A 130 -0.52 -9.59 -0.72
CA LEU A 130 -0.23 -10.96 -1.19
C LEU A 130 0.58 -11.76 -0.17
N LYS A 131 1.48 -11.11 0.57
CA LYS A 131 2.25 -11.78 1.62
C LYS A 131 1.35 -12.19 2.80
N ALA A 132 0.41 -11.33 3.19
CA ALA A 132 -0.59 -11.65 4.21
C ALA A 132 -1.52 -12.79 3.75
N GLU A 133 -1.91 -12.78 2.46
CA GLU A 133 -2.69 -13.86 1.85
C GLU A 133 -1.90 -15.19 1.83
N ALA A 134 -0.62 -15.15 1.47
CA ALA A 134 0.24 -16.35 1.47
C ALA A 134 0.42 -16.92 2.88
N SER A 135 0.63 -16.06 3.90
CA SER A 135 0.67 -16.53 5.30
C SER A 135 -0.66 -17.11 5.73
N PHE A 136 -1.80 -16.49 5.39
CA PHE A 136 -3.12 -17.00 5.73
C PHE A 136 -3.36 -18.42 5.17
N PHE A 137 -3.02 -18.67 3.91
CA PHE A 137 -3.13 -20.02 3.33
C PHE A 137 -2.12 -21.00 3.92
N GLY A 138 -0.91 -20.54 4.26
CA GLY A 138 0.09 -21.34 4.95
C GLY A 138 -0.39 -21.80 6.32
N ASP A 139 -0.91 -20.87 7.12
CA ASP A 139 -1.45 -21.12 8.44
C ASP A 139 -2.66 -22.07 8.37
N THR A 140 -3.59 -21.82 7.43
CA THR A 140 -4.73 -22.73 7.17
C THR A 140 -4.25 -24.14 6.83
N ALA A 141 -3.21 -24.29 6.02
CA ALA A 141 -2.66 -25.60 5.68
C ALA A 141 -2.05 -26.31 6.91
N THR A 142 -1.40 -25.56 7.80
CA THR A 142 -0.86 -26.12 9.06
C THR A 142 -1.99 -26.50 10.01
N GLU A 143 -3.01 -25.66 10.18
CA GLU A 143 -4.14 -25.93 11.07
C GLU A 143 -4.96 -27.15 10.62
N SER A 144 -5.18 -27.30 9.30
CA SER A 144 -5.78 -28.50 8.71
C SER A 144 -4.95 -29.75 8.98
N ALA A 145 -3.62 -29.65 8.93
CA ALA A 145 -2.73 -30.78 9.18
C ALA A 145 -2.64 -31.15 10.67
N GLU A 146 -2.74 -30.16 11.55
CA GLU A 146 -2.77 -30.32 13.01
C GLU A 146 -4.12 -30.85 13.52
N GLY A 147 -5.15 -30.85 12.66
CA GLY A 147 -6.47 -31.41 12.99
C GLY A 147 -7.32 -30.48 13.84
N LEU A 148 -7.13 -29.16 13.72
CA LEU A 148 -7.98 -28.18 14.39
C LEU A 148 -9.45 -28.32 13.95
N VAL A 149 -10.35 -27.90 14.84
CA VAL A 149 -11.80 -27.91 14.61
C VAL A 149 -12.36 -26.50 14.77
N GLU A 150 -13.23 -26.13 13.84
CA GLU A 150 -14.05 -24.92 13.91
C GLU A 150 -15.26 -25.18 14.81
N ILE A 151 -15.47 -24.30 15.79
CA ILE A 151 -16.64 -24.33 16.68
C ILE A 151 -17.49 -23.12 16.32
N ARG A 152 -18.73 -23.35 15.87
CA ARG A 152 -19.70 -22.30 15.55
C ARG A 152 -20.90 -22.37 16.50
N GLU A 153 -21.27 -21.25 17.07
CA GLU A 153 -22.51 -21.09 17.83
C GLU A 153 -23.31 -19.94 17.21
N ASP A 154 -24.61 -20.16 17.03
CA ASP A 154 -25.50 -19.12 16.54
C ASP A 154 -25.61 -18.05 17.64
N TYR A 155 -25.31 -16.81 17.30
CA TYR A 155 -25.48 -15.69 18.23
C TYR A 155 -26.97 -15.48 18.49
N ILE A 156 -27.39 -15.70 19.73
CA ILE A 156 -28.73 -15.40 20.20
C ILE A 156 -28.60 -14.16 21.10
N GLU A 157 -29.31 -13.08 20.77
CA GLU A 157 -29.51 -11.98 21.71
C GLU A 157 -30.34 -12.52 22.88
N GLU A 158 -29.68 -12.92 23.96
CA GLU A 158 -30.35 -13.39 25.17
C GLU A 158 -30.87 -12.17 25.96
N ASP A 159 -32.18 -11.93 25.90
CA ASP A 159 -32.88 -11.13 26.91
C ASP A 159 -32.66 -11.83 28.27
N PHE A 160 -31.80 -11.27 29.14
CA PHE A 160 -31.45 -11.79 30.47
C PHE A 160 -32.69 -12.06 31.35
N THR A 161 -33.33 -13.20 31.17
CA THR A 161 -34.44 -13.67 32.00
C THR A 161 -34.31 -15.17 32.25
N GLY A 162 -33.62 -15.51 33.34
CA GLY A 162 -33.76 -16.83 33.97
C GLY A 162 -32.53 -17.74 33.90
N ILE A 163 -31.57 -17.54 34.81
CA ILE A 163 -30.53 -18.53 35.11
C ILE A 163 -31.05 -19.48 36.20
N THR A 164 -31.19 -20.77 35.88
CA THR A 164 -31.24 -21.86 36.87
C THR A 164 -29.89 -22.58 36.88
N PRO A 165 -29.19 -22.72 38.03
CA PRO A 165 -27.88 -23.35 38.08
C PRO A 165 -27.98 -24.80 38.56
N ASN A 166 -27.56 -25.76 37.73
CA ASN A 166 -27.29 -27.13 38.18
C ASN A 166 -26.08 -27.68 37.44
N ARG A 167 -24.87 -27.54 38.02
CA ARG A 167 -23.84 -28.57 37.96
C ARG A 167 -22.82 -28.39 39.07
N SER A 168 -22.92 -29.29 40.04
CA SER A 168 -22.03 -29.48 41.18
C SER A 168 -20.74 -30.22 40.75
N GLY A 169 -19.60 -29.70 41.19
CA GLY A 169 -18.30 -30.33 40.98
C GLY A 169 -17.13 -29.36 41.15
N SER A 170 -16.99 -28.73 42.33
CA SER A 170 -15.79 -27.95 42.68
C SER A 170 -14.76 -28.83 43.41
N PRO A 171 -13.47 -28.46 43.33
CA PRO A 171 -12.92 -27.78 44.50
C PRO A 171 -12.16 -26.49 44.17
N LYS A 172 -12.70 -25.40 44.71
CA LYS A 172 -12.04 -24.25 45.38
C LYS A 172 -10.97 -23.45 44.60
N SER A 173 -11.33 -22.23 44.23
CA SER A 173 -11.03 -21.05 45.10
C SER A 173 -11.83 -19.83 44.63
N ASP A 174 -12.86 -19.51 45.41
CA ASP A 174 -13.31 -18.18 45.86
C ASP A 174 -13.32 -17.01 44.85
N MET A 175 -14.49 -16.75 44.24
CA MET A 175 -15.41 -15.69 44.71
C MET A 175 -16.79 -15.85 44.06
N LEU A 176 -17.77 -16.21 44.90
CA LEU A 176 -19.21 -16.03 44.75
C LEU A 176 -19.51 -14.51 44.79
N SER A 177 -20.59 -13.95 44.23
CA SER A 177 -22.00 -14.38 44.28
C SER A 177 -22.78 -13.47 43.31
N SER A 178 -23.66 -14.00 42.45
CA SER A 178 -25.11 -14.18 42.68
C SER A 178 -25.93 -12.93 42.41
N SER A 179 -26.78 -13.06 41.40
CA SER A 179 -28.07 -12.39 41.29
C SER A 179 -28.77 -12.21 42.64
N GLU A 180 -29.26 -11.01 42.89
CA GLU A 180 -30.53 -10.81 43.58
C GLU A 180 -31.67 -11.16 42.60
N GLU A 181 -32.83 -11.65 42.97
CA GLU A 181 -33.70 -11.02 43.95
C GLU A 181 -34.69 -12.01 44.58
N SER A 182 -34.76 -12.01 45.91
CA SER A 182 -36.04 -11.79 46.57
C SER A 182 -35.81 -11.20 47.97
N ILE A 183 -36.02 -9.89 48.05
CA ILE A 183 -36.56 -9.15 49.19
C ILE A 183 -35.74 -9.23 50.48
N LYS A 184 -34.73 -8.36 50.56
CA LYS A 184 -34.57 -7.39 51.65
C LYS A 184 -33.40 -6.45 51.34
N LYS A 185 -33.72 -5.21 50.99
CA LYS A 185 -32.87 -4.02 51.10
C LYS A 185 -31.42 -4.22 50.59
N ILE A 186 -31.17 -3.91 49.32
CA ILE A 186 -29.84 -3.44 48.92
C ILE A 186 -30.00 -1.97 48.51
N ASP A 187 -30.11 -1.11 49.52
CA ASP A 187 -29.89 0.34 49.40
C ASP A 187 -28.37 0.65 49.37
N ALA A 188 -27.52 -0.27 48.88
CA ALA A 188 -26.09 -0.25 49.17
C ALA A 188 -25.13 -0.56 47.99
N GLU A 189 -25.61 -0.89 46.79
CA GLU A 189 -24.76 -1.02 45.59
C GLU A 189 -24.80 0.22 44.69
N ASP A 190 -25.76 1.13 44.89
CA ASP A 190 -25.84 2.41 44.19
C ASP A 190 -24.78 3.42 44.68
N GLU A 191 -24.34 3.34 45.94
CA GLU A 191 -23.40 4.31 46.53
C GLU A 191 -21.98 4.14 45.98
N GLU A 192 -21.52 2.89 45.81
CA GLU A 192 -20.19 2.61 45.25
C GLU A 192 -20.16 2.96 43.75
N TYR A 193 -21.21 2.60 43.02
CA TYR A 193 -21.36 2.99 41.62
C TYR A 193 -21.43 4.52 41.45
N ALA A 194 -22.20 5.21 42.29
CA ALA A 194 -22.27 6.68 42.30
C ALA A 194 -20.93 7.33 42.68
N CYS A 195 -20.16 6.73 43.59
CA CYS A 195 -18.83 7.18 43.96
C CYS A 195 -17.84 7.06 42.79
N ILE A 196 -17.87 5.94 42.07
CA ILE A 196 -17.03 5.73 40.88
C ILE A 196 -17.40 6.70 39.76
N MET A 197 -18.70 6.91 39.51
CA MET A 197 -19.18 7.87 38.51
C MET A 197 -18.81 9.31 38.88
N SER A 198 -19.00 9.71 40.14
CA SER A 198 -18.63 11.04 40.62
C SER A 198 -17.12 11.30 40.52
N ARG A 199 -16.31 10.26 40.75
CA ARG A 199 -14.85 10.36 40.62
C ARG A 199 -14.40 10.51 39.16
N LEU A 200 -15.13 9.90 38.22
CA LEU A 200 -14.88 10.06 36.78
C LEU A 200 -15.24 11.47 36.30
N ASP A 201 -16.39 12.00 36.72
CA ASP A 201 -16.83 13.37 36.39
C ASP A 201 -15.85 14.44 36.94
N GLU A 202 -15.27 14.20 38.11
CA GLU A 202 -14.25 15.08 38.71
C GLU A 202 -12.97 15.12 37.86
N LEU A 203 -12.48 13.95 37.42
CA LEU A 203 -11.26 13.83 36.62
C LEU A 203 -11.41 14.47 35.22
N GLU A 204 -12.58 14.31 34.58
CA GLU A 204 -12.86 14.95 33.28
C GLU A 204 -12.81 16.49 33.37
N LYS A 205 -13.33 17.05 34.47
CA LYS A 205 -13.31 18.50 34.70
C LYS A 205 -11.92 19.04 34.97
N GLU A 206 -11.05 18.29 35.66
CA GLU A 206 -9.65 18.65 35.86
C GLU A 206 -8.86 18.64 34.54
N GLU A 207 -9.11 17.67 33.66
CA GLU A 207 -8.46 17.58 32.34
C GLU A 207 -8.81 18.78 31.45
N LEU A 208 -10.10 19.13 31.35
CA LEU A 208 -10.56 20.34 30.63
C LEU A 208 -10.01 21.65 31.24
N GLY A 209 -9.88 21.71 32.57
CA GLY A 209 -9.31 22.86 33.26
C GLY A 209 -7.82 23.06 32.93
N ALA A 210 -7.06 21.98 32.86
CA ALA A 210 -5.65 21.99 32.48
C ALA A 210 -5.44 22.35 30.99
N GLU A 211 -6.35 21.94 30.10
CA GLU A 211 -6.32 22.33 28.67
C GLU A 211 -6.53 23.84 28.50
N SER A 212 -7.39 24.47 29.31
CA SER A 212 -7.67 25.91 29.25
C SER A 212 -6.58 26.83 29.84
N ALA A 213 -5.65 26.27 30.62
CA ALA A 213 -4.59 27.06 31.28
C ALA A 213 -3.32 27.24 30.44
N ASP A 214 -3.21 26.57 29.29
CA ASP A 214 -2.11 26.72 28.33
C ASP A 214 -2.48 27.61 27.11
N GLU A 215 -3.70 28.17 27.05
CA GLU A 215 -4.08 29.21 26.08
C GLU A 215 -4.19 30.60 26.73
N SER A 216 -3.09 31.11 27.26
CA SER A 216 -2.93 32.56 27.44
C SER A 216 -1.47 33.00 27.38
N ASP A 217 -1.22 33.88 26.40
CA ASP A 217 -0.10 34.81 26.20
C ASP A 217 1.12 34.35 25.36
N GLU A 218 1.08 34.64 24.05
CA GLU A 218 1.82 35.78 23.43
C GLU A 218 1.64 35.79 21.89
N VAL A 219 1.28 36.96 21.37
CA VAL A 219 1.04 37.27 19.95
C VAL A 219 2.36 37.49 19.23
N CYS A 220 2.55 36.90 18.04
CA CYS A 220 3.47 37.44 17.03
C CYS A 220 2.80 37.43 15.65
N ASP A 221 2.41 38.62 15.21
CA ASP A 221 2.06 38.95 13.83
C ASP A 221 3.19 38.56 12.85
N THR A 222 2.92 37.67 11.90
CA THR A 222 3.42 37.85 10.52
C THR A 222 2.50 37.19 9.48
N LYS A 223 1.90 38.08 8.67
CA LYS A 223 1.21 37.94 7.38
C LYS A 223 1.26 36.57 6.66
N ALA A 224 0.06 36.03 6.44
CA ALA A 224 -0.59 35.77 5.15
C ALA A 224 0.28 35.36 3.94
N ASP A 225 0.14 34.10 3.50
CA ASP A 225 -0.52 33.71 2.24
C ASP A 225 -0.09 32.27 1.83
N LEU A 226 -1.04 31.34 1.74
CA LEU A 226 -1.46 30.69 0.49
C LEU A 226 -2.12 29.31 0.75
N GLU A 227 -3.32 29.18 0.22
CA GLU A 227 -4.29 28.11 0.39
C GLU A 227 -3.81 26.75 -0.14
N CYS A 228 -4.07 25.71 0.68
CA CYS A 228 -4.10 24.32 0.28
C CYS A 228 -5.42 24.06 -0.47
N SER A 229 -5.36 23.94 -1.80
CA SER A 229 -6.47 23.41 -2.59
C SER A 229 -6.22 21.94 -2.90
N THR A 230 -7.01 21.11 -2.26
CA THR A 230 -7.26 19.71 -2.58
C THR A 230 -7.88 19.60 -3.97
N SER A 231 -7.26 18.81 -4.83
CA SER A 231 -7.85 18.39 -6.12
C SER A 231 -7.25 17.06 -6.54
N LEU A 232 -7.79 16.00 -5.94
CA LEU A 232 -7.63 14.63 -6.41
C LEU A 232 -8.34 14.49 -7.75
N HIS A 233 -7.59 14.37 -8.83
CA HIS A 233 -8.10 13.87 -10.11
C HIS A 233 -7.39 12.55 -10.44
N LYS A 234 -8.07 11.44 -10.14
CA LYS A 234 -7.76 10.12 -10.70
C LYS A 234 -8.00 10.17 -12.20
N PHE A 235 -6.96 9.88 -12.98
CA PHE A 235 -7.09 9.49 -14.37
C PHE A 235 -6.47 8.11 -14.54
N ASP A 236 -7.31 7.09 -14.48
CA ASP A 236 -7.01 5.76 -14.96
C ASP A 236 -7.09 5.77 -16.49
N HIS A 237 -5.97 5.51 -17.17
CA HIS A 237 -6.01 5.03 -18.54
C HIS A 237 -4.98 3.91 -18.76
N ASN A 238 -5.52 2.71 -18.74
CA ASN A 238 -4.95 1.46 -19.20
C ASN A 238 -4.83 1.49 -20.73
N LEU A 239 -3.60 1.51 -21.27
CA LEU A 239 -3.35 1.33 -22.70
C LEU A 239 -2.29 0.25 -22.92
N LYS A 240 -2.79 -0.91 -23.38
CA LYS A 240 -2.02 -2.03 -23.91
C LYS A 240 -1.14 -1.55 -25.08
N ILE A 241 0.16 -1.74 -24.96
CA ILE A 241 1.11 -1.52 -26.05
C ILE A 241 1.05 -2.75 -26.97
N SER A 242 0.37 -2.61 -28.10
CA SER A 242 0.52 -3.51 -29.25
C SER A 242 1.72 -3.09 -30.09
N GLU A 243 2.61 -4.04 -30.38
CA GLU A 243 3.71 -3.89 -31.33
C GLU A 243 3.21 -3.40 -32.69
N VAL A 244 3.78 -2.30 -33.19
CA VAL A 244 3.63 -1.91 -34.60
C VAL A 244 5.02 -1.77 -35.23
N GLN A 245 5.26 -2.72 -36.12
CA GLN A 245 6.35 -2.83 -37.09
C GLN A 245 6.50 -1.55 -37.94
N LEU A 246 7.70 -0.98 -38.01
CA LEU A 246 8.05 0.08 -38.97
C LEU A 246 8.22 -0.50 -40.40
N PRO A 247 7.62 0.09 -41.45
CA PRO A 247 7.89 -0.30 -42.82
C PRO A 247 9.20 0.32 -43.33
N ARG A 248 10.11 -0.52 -43.83
CA ARG A 248 11.29 -0.11 -44.62
C ARG A 248 10.85 0.18 -46.05
N HIS A 249 11.15 1.38 -46.56
CA HIS A 249 11.14 1.64 -48.01
C HIS A 249 12.57 1.70 -48.57
N PRO A 250 12.79 1.20 -49.81
CA PRO A 250 14.12 0.96 -50.37
C PRO A 250 14.71 2.15 -51.12
N LEU A 251 16.04 2.18 -51.15
CA LEU A 251 16.91 3.04 -51.96
C LEU A 251 16.60 2.88 -53.46
N GLN A 252 16.52 3.99 -54.21
CA GLN A 252 16.59 4.00 -55.67
C GLN A 252 17.82 4.77 -56.16
N HIS A 253 18.50 4.18 -57.14
CA HIS A 253 19.73 4.64 -57.77
C HIS A 253 19.48 5.61 -58.95
N GLY A 254 20.42 6.57 -59.12
CA GLY A 254 20.86 7.15 -60.41
C GLY A 254 20.10 8.38 -60.95
N PRO A 255 20.74 9.27 -61.77
CA PRO A 255 21.76 8.92 -62.77
C PRO A 255 23.07 9.75 -62.75
N LYS A 256 23.99 9.29 -63.60
CA LYS A 256 25.38 9.69 -63.83
C LYS A 256 25.54 11.12 -64.39
N GLY A 257 26.60 11.82 -63.94
CA GLY A 257 27.14 13.05 -64.55
C GLY A 257 28.68 12.99 -64.66
N GLN A 258 29.22 13.45 -65.78
CA GLN A 258 30.60 13.31 -66.31
C GLN A 258 31.72 13.97 -65.48
N PRO A 259 33.01 13.60 -65.70
CA PRO A 259 34.16 14.24 -65.07
C PRO A 259 34.69 15.44 -65.91
N PRO A 260 35.35 16.44 -65.29
CA PRO A 260 35.99 17.51 -66.02
C PRO A 260 37.42 17.14 -66.46
N LEU A 261 37.88 17.85 -67.50
CA LEU A 261 39.26 17.91 -68.00
C LEU A 261 40.22 18.54 -66.98
#